data_AF-A0A538LKF0-F1
#
_entry.id   AF-A0A538LKF0-F1
#
_cell.length_a   1.000
_cell.length_b   1.000
_cell.length_c   1.000
_cell.angle_alpha   90.00
_cell.angle_beta   90.00
_cell.angle_gamma   90.00
#
_symmetry.space_group_name_H-M   'P 1'
#
loop_
_entity.id
_entity.type
_entity.pdbx_description
1 polymer ?
#
loop_
_entity_poly.entity_id
_entity_poly.type
_entity_poly.pdbx_seq_one_letter_code
_entity_poly.pdbx_strand_id
1 'polypeptide(L)'
;MTPAPRSSPPGLDSSQVEAMVRRYLARLARRYAPMAVALAALVLVLTLVPSINQSGQHVQATGSGGSGSMSGGTGAGGAGNVAVGAGATGPGSTVAGAGSGSAAGVTPAAASGSGGTTRSGVACASGAKQVTWTVYSPPCVPAYHGSNGGATAAGVSGDTITAVFRRTNSAEEKAAFAAAGSAAPGTDDQYLSDLRAYIDLFNRSYELYGRHLVVKDYNGQGDNIAEDQGQDLQGAQADAATARSMGGFMDLSSSPTLASTQPYEEDLAQQHVIAIGAVGLPQSWFRQYAPYEYSIAPDGTKVVNAGIQGICRRAAGMPAIFAGDPSYQRRTRTFGLITPENPQYMQEGDQFQSGLASCGTTIAKRVSYSINISTEEQQSTSIMAQMRSAGVTTVICGCDPIMEIFLSRSADQQQYSPEWTVTPWLDPQGRETSQNQWSHAGAAQAFTFPPKAQSEAYQVFKLARPGQEPAEKYYVEAYWTSLYIFSALQLAGPNLNAQTFQRGVFTEPTTPRGMFGTWAGGPEAYSPTVEGYLSHWNPNAVSGLDGMKGAWVACEGGQWFRIDDPNSWGPPHTQLRC
;
A
#
# COMPACT_ATOMS: atom_id res chain seq x y z
N MET A 1 -55.12 -10.52 47.82
CA MET A 1 -53.76 -11.09 48.02
C MET A 1 -52.76 -9.95 47.87
N THR A 2 -52.11 -9.61 48.99
CA THR A 2 -51.09 -8.56 49.14
C THR A 2 -49.80 -8.93 48.38
N PRO A 3 -49.10 -7.99 47.72
CA PRO A 3 -47.79 -8.26 47.14
C PRO A 3 -46.69 -8.17 48.22
N ALA A 4 -45.79 -9.15 48.22
CA ALA A 4 -44.63 -9.25 49.12
C ALA A 4 -43.54 -8.20 48.79
N PRO A 5 -42.74 -7.75 49.77
CA PRO A 5 -41.71 -6.74 49.57
C PRO A 5 -40.46 -7.33 48.90
N ARG A 6 -39.87 -6.56 47.96
CA ARG A 6 -38.57 -6.86 47.33
C ARG A 6 -37.42 -6.53 48.29
N SER A 7 -36.52 -7.49 48.49
CA SER A 7 -35.26 -7.33 49.22
C SER A 7 -34.18 -6.66 48.36
N SER A 8 -33.50 -5.65 48.91
CA SER A 8 -32.32 -4.98 48.30
C SER A 8 -31.08 -5.90 48.29
N PRO A 9 -30.15 -5.75 47.31
CA PRO A 9 -28.94 -6.54 47.25
C PRO A 9 -27.95 -6.19 48.38
N PRO A 10 -27.11 -7.14 48.83
CA PRO A 10 -26.17 -6.92 49.93
C PRO A 10 -25.05 -5.96 49.50
N GLY A 11 -24.89 -4.86 50.24
CA GLY A 11 -23.78 -3.94 50.09
C GLY A 11 -22.46 -4.61 50.48
N LEU A 12 -21.42 -4.41 49.68
CA LEU A 12 -20.06 -4.88 49.97
C LEU A 12 -19.56 -4.24 51.27
N ASP A 13 -19.11 -5.09 52.20
CA ASP A 13 -18.54 -4.66 53.49
C ASP A 13 -17.31 -3.77 53.26
N SER A 14 -17.26 -2.65 53.97
CA SER A 14 -16.13 -1.69 53.98
C SER A 14 -14.76 -2.35 54.14
N SER A 15 -14.69 -3.46 54.89
CA SER A 15 -13.45 -4.22 55.10
C SER A 15 -12.94 -4.87 53.81
N GLN A 16 -13.84 -5.30 52.92
CA GLN A 16 -13.50 -5.92 51.65
C GLN A 16 -13.05 -4.88 50.62
N VAL A 17 -13.67 -3.70 50.64
CA VAL A 17 -13.26 -2.57 49.78
C VAL A 17 -11.86 -2.10 50.17
N GLU A 18 -11.56 -1.95 51.47
CA GLU A 18 -10.22 -1.55 51.91
C GLU A 18 -9.15 -2.60 51.52
N ALA A 19 -9.48 -3.89 51.64
CA ALA A 19 -8.57 -4.97 51.22
C ALA A 19 -8.32 -4.98 49.70
N MET A 20 -9.35 -4.69 48.89
CA MET A 20 -9.21 -4.56 47.44
C MET A 20 -8.36 -3.33 47.06
N VAL A 21 -8.59 -2.19 47.70
CA VAL A 21 -7.81 -0.96 47.48
C VAL A 21 -6.35 -1.17 47.86
N ARG A 22 -6.05 -1.80 49.00
CA ARG A 22 -4.66 -2.11 49.39
C ARG A 22 -3.98 -3.05 48.40
N ARG A 23 -4.66 -4.08 47.90
CA ARG A 23 -4.11 -4.98 46.87
C ARG A 23 -3.87 -4.25 45.54
N TYR A 24 -4.76 -3.34 45.17
CA TYR A 24 -4.62 -2.53 43.97
C TYR A 24 -3.44 -1.56 44.07
N LEU A 25 -3.32 -0.83 45.19
CA LEU A 25 -2.21 0.07 45.46
C LEU A 25 -0.87 -0.67 45.55
N ALA A 26 -0.83 -1.86 46.14
CA ALA A 26 0.38 -2.68 46.18
C ALA A 26 0.81 -3.16 44.79
N ARG A 27 -0.13 -3.47 43.88
CA ARG A 27 0.18 -3.79 42.48
C ARG A 27 0.67 -2.57 41.71
N LEU A 28 0.06 -1.40 41.89
CA LEU A 28 0.54 -0.15 41.33
C LEU A 28 1.96 0.15 41.82
N ALA A 29 2.21 0.06 43.12
CA ALA A 29 3.54 0.30 43.69
C ALA A 29 4.59 -0.65 43.08
N ARG A 30 4.28 -1.93 42.91
CA ARG A 30 5.20 -2.88 42.22
C ARG A 30 5.40 -2.57 40.75
N ARG A 31 4.37 -2.08 40.04
CA ARG A 31 4.42 -1.76 38.61
C ARG A 31 5.22 -0.49 38.33
N TYR A 32 5.14 0.50 39.22
CA TYR A 32 5.80 1.81 39.03
C TYR A 32 7.12 1.97 39.81
N ALA A 33 7.46 1.04 40.71
CA ALA A 33 8.77 1.03 41.38
C ALA A 33 9.98 1.00 40.41
N PRO A 34 9.98 0.21 39.33
CA PRO A 34 11.09 0.23 38.35
C PRO A 34 11.22 1.60 37.65
N MET A 35 10.10 2.24 37.32
CA MET A 35 10.09 3.58 36.74
C MET A 35 10.63 4.64 37.71
N ALA A 36 10.23 4.59 38.99
CA ALA A 36 10.73 5.52 40.00
C ALA A 36 12.25 5.36 40.22
N VAL A 37 12.76 4.12 40.19
CA VAL A 37 14.20 3.83 40.26
C VAL A 37 14.93 4.34 39.03
N ALA A 38 14.38 4.15 37.82
CA ALA A 38 14.97 4.67 36.58
C ALA A 38 14.99 6.20 36.54
N LEU A 39 13.92 6.86 36.99
CA LEU A 39 13.85 8.32 37.11
C LEU A 39 14.83 8.85 38.14
N ALA A 40 14.96 8.18 39.29
CA ALA A 40 15.96 8.53 40.31
C ALA A 40 17.39 8.36 39.77
N ALA A 41 17.67 7.29 39.02
CA ALA A 41 18.95 7.07 38.36
C ALA A 41 19.25 8.13 37.29
N LEU A 42 18.25 8.52 36.48
CA LEU A 42 18.38 9.58 35.48
C LEU A 42 18.67 10.94 36.13
N VAL A 43 17.96 11.28 37.21
CA VAL A 43 18.23 12.51 37.99
C VAL A 43 19.62 12.45 38.62
N LEU A 44 20.06 11.29 39.10
CA LEU A 44 21.41 11.11 39.64
C LEU A 44 22.49 11.31 38.57
N VAL A 45 22.28 10.82 37.35
CA VAL A 45 23.19 11.03 36.22
C VAL A 45 23.22 12.52 35.82
N LEU A 46 22.06 13.16 35.72
CA LEU A 46 21.97 14.59 35.38
C LEU A 46 22.58 15.51 36.44
N THR A 47 22.63 15.08 37.71
CA THR A 47 23.20 15.87 38.82
C THR A 47 24.68 15.59 39.07
N LEU A 48 25.18 14.40 38.73
CA LEU A 48 26.58 13.99 38.96
C LEU A 48 27.50 14.17 37.76
N VAL A 49 26.97 14.44 36.56
CA VAL A 49 27.79 14.77 35.39
C VAL A 49 28.12 16.27 35.41
N PRO A 50 29.38 16.69 35.62
CA PRO A 50 29.74 18.10 35.59
C PRO A 50 29.62 18.65 34.17
N SER A 51 28.89 19.76 34.02
CA SER A 51 28.78 20.52 32.78
C SER A 51 30.13 21.17 32.44
N ILE A 52 30.85 20.62 31.47
CA ILE A 52 32.04 21.25 30.88
C ILE A 52 31.61 22.21 29.77
N ASN A 53 31.67 23.50 30.09
CA ASN A 53 31.88 24.54 29.08
C ASN A 53 33.38 24.83 29.02
N GLN A 54 33.98 24.74 27.83
CA GLN A 54 34.94 25.74 27.31
C GLN A 54 35.39 25.43 25.87
N SER A 55 35.13 26.41 25.01
CA SER A 55 36.03 27.08 24.05
C SER A 55 37.34 26.40 23.66
N GLY A 56 37.61 26.43 22.35
CA GLY A 56 38.66 25.67 21.70
C GLY A 56 40.10 26.11 21.98
N GLN A 57 41.00 25.16 21.70
CA GLN A 57 42.32 25.37 21.13
C GLN A 57 42.82 24.06 20.51
N HIS A 58 43.57 24.21 19.42
CA HIS A 58 44.35 23.15 18.75
C HIS A 58 45.25 22.38 19.72
N VAL A 59 45.58 21.13 19.40
CA VAL A 59 46.97 20.63 19.24
C VAL A 59 46.97 19.15 18.82
N GLN A 60 47.92 18.83 17.95
CA GLN A 60 48.32 17.52 17.46
C GLN A 60 48.56 16.47 18.55
N ALA A 61 48.36 15.20 18.20
CA ALA A 61 49.05 14.09 18.85
C ALA A 61 49.50 13.03 17.83
N THR A 62 50.81 12.87 17.75
CA THR A 62 51.58 11.63 17.55
C THR A 62 51.00 10.47 18.38
N GLY A 63 51.04 9.18 18.04
CA GLY A 63 51.64 8.43 16.93
C GLY A 63 51.48 6.91 17.18
N SER A 64 52.18 6.12 16.37
CA SER A 64 52.50 4.67 16.48
C SER A 64 51.51 3.64 15.90
N GLY A 65 51.98 3.00 14.81
CA GLY A 65 51.44 1.78 14.20
C GLY A 65 52.44 1.31 13.14
N GLY A 66 53.21 0.27 13.46
CA GLY A 66 54.36 -0.18 12.67
C GLY A 66 54.02 -0.94 11.38
N SER A 67 54.85 -0.69 10.37
CA SER A 67 55.46 -1.59 9.38
C SER A 67 54.73 -2.86 8.89
N GLY A 68 54.49 -2.91 7.57
CA GLY A 68 54.25 -4.14 6.80
C GLY A 68 54.25 -3.87 5.28
N SER A 69 55.38 -4.19 4.64
CA SER A 69 55.80 -3.95 3.25
C SER A 69 54.90 -4.38 2.07
N MET A 70 55.04 -3.61 0.98
CA MET A 70 55.24 -4.01 -0.44
C MET A 70 54.08 -4.58 -1.27
N SER A 71 53.72 -3.86 -2.34
CA SER A 71 54.11 -4.20 -3.73
C SER A 71 53.06 -3.71 -4.73
N GLY A 72 53.41 -2.68 -5.51
CA GLY A 72 52.66 -2.24 -6.67
C GLY A 72 52.93 -3.10 -7.91
N GLY A 73 51.93 -3.21 -8.77
CA GLY A 73 52.02 -3.79 -10.11
C GLY A 73 50.98 -3.15 -11.02
N THR A 74 51.46 -2.32 -11.95
CA THR A 74 50.72 -1.64 -13.01
C THR A 74 50.22 -2.59 -14.11
N GLY A 75 49.06 -2.32 -14.70
CA GLY A 75 48.62 -2.91 -15.96
C GLY A 75 47.40 -2.21 -16.54
N ALA A 76 47.56 -1.61 -17.72
CA ALA A 76 46.61 -0.75 -18.41
C ALA A 76 45.70 -1.52 -19.41
N GLY A 77 44.57 -0.89 -19.76
CA GLY A 77 44.01 -0.91 -21.12
C GLY A 77 42.76 -1.75 -21.34
N GLY A 78 41.71 -1.12 -21.89
CA GLY A 78 40.59 -1.83 -22.50
C GLY A 78 39.27 -1.06 -22.56
N ALA A 79 39.19 0.00 -23.36
CA ALA A 79 37.93 0.61 -23.77
C ALA A 79 37.23 -0.29 -24.81
N GLY A 80 35.96 -0.61 -24.59
CA GLY A 80 35.11 -1.36 -25.52
C GLY A 80 33.85 -0.60 -25.86
N ASN A 81 33.84 0.06 -27.02
CA ASN A 81 32.64 0.61 -27.65
C ASN A 81 31.72 -0.53 -28.12
N VAL A 82 30.41 -0.40 -27.92
CA VAL A 82 29.42 -1.15 -28.70
C VAL A 82 28.48 -0.17 -29.39
N ALA A 83 28.39 -0.33 -30.69
CA ALA A 83 27.79 0.58 -31.64
C ALA A 83 26.26 0.57 -31.61
N VAL A 84 25.71 1.75 -31.83
CA VAL A 84 24.31 2.03 -32.14
C VAL A 84 24.09 1.75 -33.63
N GLY A 85 23.13 0.89 -33.97
CA GLY A 85 22.70 0.64 -35.35
C GLY A 85 21.27 1.14 -35.55
N ALA A 86 21.09 2.11 -36.44
CA ALA A 86 19.81 2.66 -36.84
C ALA A 86 19.26 1.98 -38.12
N GLY A 87 17.96 1.67 -38.10
CA GLY A 87 17.00 1.83 -39.20
C GLY A 87 17.04 0.91 -40.44
N ALA A 88 15.97 0.12 -40.64
CA ALA A 88 15.40 -0.14 -41.97
C ALA A 88 13.90 -0.54 -41.87
N THR A 89 13.06 0.15 -42.65
CA THR A 89 11.62 -0.05 -42.87
C THR A 89 11.34 -1.10 -43.95
N GLY A 90 10.32 -1.95 -43.77
CA GLY A 90 9.73 -2.80 -44.84
C GLY A 90 8.74 -3.86 -44.29
N PRO A 91 7.70 -4.28 -45.05
CA PRO A 91 6.33 -4.37 -44.51
C PRO A 91 5.81 -5.78 -44.19
N GLY A 92 4.82 -5.83 -43.31
CA GLY A 92 3.73 -6.82 -43.31
C GLY A 92 4.12 -8.26 -42.93
N SER A 93 3.98 -8.60 -41.65
CA SER A 93 3.83 -9.99 -41.23
C SER A 93 2.93 -10.05 -40.00
N THR A 94 1.75 -10.65 -40.20
CA THR A 94 0.82 -11.06 -39.15
C THR A 94 1.56 -11.88 -38.10
N VAL A 95 1.66 -11.37 -36.88
CA VAL A 95 2.16 -12.15 -35.75
C VAL A 95 1.07 -13.15 -35.37
N ALA A 96 1.20 -14.37 -35.90
CA ALA A 96 0.53 -15.53 -35.34
C ALA A 96 1.04 -15.70 -33.91
N GLY A 97 0.13 -15.72 -32.94
CA GLY A 97 0.44 -15.87 -31.53
C GLY A 97 1.31 -17.11 -31.31
N ALA A 98 2.45 -16.91 -30.64
CA ALA A 98 3.24 -17.99 -30.10
C ALA A 98 2.38 -18.73 -29.06
N GLY A 99 1.75 -19.82 -29.49
CA GLY A 99 1.09 -20.76 -28.60
C GLY A 99 2.13 -21.31 -27.64
N SER A 100 2.05 -20.93 -26.37
CA SER A 100 2.66 -21.71 -25.30
C SER A 100 2.12 -23.13 -25.45
N GLY A 101 2.98 -24.10 -25.75
CA GLY A 101 2.56 -25.49 -25.86
C GLY A 101 1.74 -25.86 -24.62
N SER A 102 0.46 -26.22 -24.82
CA SER A 102 -0.32 -26.83 -23.75
C SER A 102 0.50 -27.98 -23.20
N ALA A 103 0.71 -28.01 -21.88
CA ALA A 103 1.27 -29.18 -21.24
C ALA A 103 0.47 -30.41 -21.71
N ALA A 104 1.17 -31.49 -22.07
CA ALA A 104 0.53 -32.68 -22.61
C ALA A 104 -0.63 -33.13 -21.70
N GLY A 105 -1.85 -33.17 -22.23
CA GLY A 105 -3.04 -33.57 -21.47
C GLY A 105 -3.91 -32.43 -20.90
N VAL A 106 -3.62 -31.15 -21.19
CA VAL A 106 -4.53 -30.02 -20.88
C VAL A 106 -5.43 -29.72 -22.08
N THR A 107 -6.75 -29.72 -21.88
CA THR A 107 -7.70 -29.27 -22.90
C THR A 107 -7.64 -27.74 -23.01
N PRO A 108 -7.46 -27.16 -24.21
CA PRO A 108 -7.50 -25.72 -24.36
C PRO A 108 -8.86 -25.15 -23.95
N ALA A 109 -8.86 -24.00 -23.28
CA ALA A 109 -10.07 -23.22 -23.07
C ALA A 109 -10.62 -22.71 -24.42
N ALA A 110 -11.93 -22.51 -24.50
CA ALA A 110 -12.51 -21.81 -25.64
C ALA A 110 -11.97 -20.37 -25.71
N ALA A 111 -11.77 -19.86 -26.93
CA ALA A 111 -11.33 -18.49 -27.11
C ALA A 111 -12.36 -17.51 -26.51
N SER A 112 -11.88 -16.37 -26.01
CA SER A 112 -12.75 -15.31 -25.49
C SER A 112 -13.78 -14.87 -26.53
N GLY A 113 -15.03 -14.66 -26.08
CA GLY A 113 -16.13 -14.27 -26.97
C GLY A 113 -16.66 -15.39 -27.87
N SER A 114 -16.17 -16.62 -27.71
CA SER A 114 -16.80 -17.80 -28.32
C SER A 114 -18.23 -17.97 -27.81
N GLY A 115 -19.11 -18.50 -28.68
CA GLY A 115 -20.49 -18.76 -28.33
C GLY A 115 -20.63 -19.81 -27.23
N GLY A 116 -21.65 -19.68 -26.39
CA GLY A 116 -21.95 -20.61 -25.30
C GLY A 116 -22.47 -19.86 -24.08
N THR A 117 -22.38 -20.50 -22.91
CA THR A 117 -22.87 -19.93 -21.66
C THR A 117 -21.80 -20.10 -20.59
N THR A 118 -21.51 -19.05 -19.84
CA THR A 118 -20.61 -19.11 -18.68
C THR A 118 -21.17 -20.09 -17.65
N ARG A 119 -20.33 -20.52 -16.71
CA ARG A 119 -20.79 -21.27 -15.54
C ARG A 119 -21.85 -20.54 -14.70
N SER A 120 -21.93 -19.21 -14.79
CA SER A 120 -22.90 -18.35 -14.09
C SER A 120 -24.19 -18.12 -14.88
N GLY A 121 -24.32 -18.67 -16.09
CA GLY A 121 -25.51 -18.53 -16.92
C GLY A 121 -25.52 -17.33 -17.87
N VAL A 122 -24.41 -16.59 -17.98
CA VAL A 122 -24.28 -15.46 -18.92
C VAL A 122 -24.02 -16.02 -20.32
N ALA A 123 -24.80 -15.59 -21.32
CA ALA A 123 -24.55 -15.97 -22.71
C ALA A 123 -23.29 -15.25 -23.23
N CYS A 124 -22.29 -16.01 -23.66
CA CYS A 124 -21.09 -15.45 -24.25
C CYS A 124 -21.34 -14.99 -25.69
N ALA A 125 -20.86 -13.79 -25.98
CA ALA A 125 -20.82 -13.15 -27.28
C ALA A 125 -19.61 -12.22 -27.35
N SER A 126 -19.31 -11.68 -28.52
CA SER A 126 -18.27 -10.65 -28.67
C SER A 126 -18.55 -9.45 -27.75
N GLY A 127 -17.56 -9.05 -26.96
CA GLY A 127 -17.69 -7.96 -25.99
C GLY A 127 -18.39 -8.33 -24.67
N ALA A 128 -18.98 -9.53 -24.56
CA ALA A 128 -19.55 -9.98 -23.30
C ALA A 128 -18.46 -10.21 -22.25
N LYS A 129 -18.79 -9.91 -20.99
CA LYS A 129 -17.92 -10.11 -19.83
C LYS A 129 -18.30 -11.39 -19.09
N GLN A 130 -17.34 -12.00 -18.39
CA GLN A 130 -17.59 -13.20 -17.59
C GLN A 130 -18.69 -12.99 -16.56
N VAL A 131 -18.66 -11.83 -15.91
CA VAL A 131 -19.70 -11.34 -15.02
C VAL A 131 -20.13 -9.96 -15.48
N THR A 132 -21.43 -9.67 -15.35
CA THR A 132 -22.03 -8.45 -15.91
C THR A 132 -22.09 -7.28 -14.93
N TRP A 133 -21.80 -7.53 -13.66
CA TRP A 133 -21.92 -6.54 -12.58
C TRP A 133 -20.69 -5.64 -12.40
N THR A 134 -19.58 -5.91 -13.11
CA THR A 134 -18.36 -5.09 -13.04
C THR A 134 -17.73 -4.87 -14.41
N VAL A 135 -17.11 -3.70 -14.57
CA VAL A 135 -16.32 -3.34 -15.75
C VAL A 135 -14.97 -4.06 -15.81
N TYR A 136 -14.48 -4.52 -14.66
CA TYR A 136 -13.18 -5.18 -14.48
C TYR A 136 -13.18 -6.67 -14.83
N SER A 137 -14.34 -7.20 -15.22
CA SER A 137 -14.46 -8.61 -15.54
C SER A 137 -13.68 -8.93 -16.83
N PRO A 138 -12.97 -10.07 -16.88
CA PRO A 138 -12.33 -10.52 -18.10
C PRO A 138 -13.38 -10.86 -19.17
N PRO A 139 -12.96 -10.99 -20.44
CA PRO A 139 -13.85 -11.45 -21.51
C PRO A 139 -14.53 -12.78 -21.17
N CYS A 140 -15.79 -12.91 -21.58
CA CYS A 140 -16.60 -14.11 -21.38
C CYS A 140 -15.94 -15.33 -22.02
N VAL A 141 -15.87 -16.42 -21.25
CA VAL A 141 -15.60 -17.76 -21.77
C VAL A 141 -16.74 -18.70 -21.35
N PRO A 142 -17.20 -19.60 -22.25
CA PRO A 142 -18.21 -20.59 -21.89
C PRO A 142 -17.69 -21.54 -20.82
N ALA A 143 -18.62 -22.17 -20.10
CA ALA A 143 -18.32 -23.15 -19.06
C ALA A 143 -17.33 -24.20 -19.57
N TYR A 144 -16.25 -24.40 -18.81
CA TYR A 144 -15.16 -25.27 -19.24
C TYR A 144 -15.51 -26.75 -19.11
N HIS A 145 -15.20 -27.53 -20.16
CA HIS A 145 -15.28 -28.98 -20.16
C HIS A 145 -13.98 -29.56 -20.71
N GLY A 146 -13.24 -30.30 -19.89
CA GLY A 146 -11.99 -30.91 -20.29
C GLY A 146 -11.04 -31.16 -19.13
N SER A 147 -9.85 -31.67 -19.44
CA SER A 147 -8.79 -31.86 -18.46
C SER A 147 -8.09 -30.54 -18.20
N ASN A 148 -8.06 -30.08 -16.95
CA ASN A 148 -7.32 -28.88 -16.56
C ASN A 148 -5.85 -29.18 -16.16
N GLY A 149 -5.37 -30.40 -16.41
CA GLY A 149 -4.01 -30.82 -16.07
C GLY A 149 -3.78 -31.21 -14.60
N GLY A 150 -4.78 -31.13 -13.73
CA GLY A 150 -4.64 -31.55 -12.33
C GLY A 150 -3.69 -30.63 -11.55
N ALA A 151 -2.64 -31.22 -10.96
CA ALA A 151 -1.64 -30.51 -10.17
C ALA A 151 -0.59 -29.82 -11.07
N THR A 152 -0.96 -28.67 -11.63
CA THR A 152 -0.14 -27.90 -12.58
C THR A 152 0.92 -27.03 -11.89
N ALA A 153 0.78 -26.79 -10.59
CA ALA A 153 1.74 -26.12 -9.72
C ALA A 153 1.51 -26.55 -8.26
N ALA A 154 2.47 -26.24 -7.37
CA ALA A 154 2.24 -26.42 -5.95
C ALA A 154 1.08 -25.53 -5.46
N GLY A 155 0.24 -26.09 -4.59
CA GLY A 155 -1.00 -25.45 -4.15
C GLY A 155 -2.15 -25.47 -5.15
N VAL A 156 -1.95 -26.05 -6.33
CA VAL A 156 -3.00 -26.27 -7.35
C VAL A 156 -3.28 -27.77 -7.46
N SER A 157 -4.56 -28.14 -7.41
CA SER A 157 -5.04 -29.50 -7.69
C SER A 157 -5.99 -29.49 -8.90
N GLY A 158 -6.61 -30.63 -9.21
CA GLY A 158 -7.65 -30.69 -10.25
C GLY A 158 -8.93 -29.91 -9.91
N ASP A 159 -9.14 -29.59 -8.64
CA ASP A 159 -10.38 -28.99 -8.11
C ASP A 159 -10.16 -27.75 -7.25
N THR A 160 -8.94 -27.51 -6.74
CA THR A 160 -8.66 -26.41 -5.81
C THR A 160 -7.44 -25.58 -6.23
N ILE A 161 -7.49 -24.30 -5.87
CA ILE A 161 -6.35 -23.39 -5.83
C ILE A 161 -6.26 -22.92 -4.39
N THR A 162 -5.13 -23.18 -3.72
CA THR A 162 -4.96 -22.81 -2.31
C THR A 162 -4.33 -21.43 -2.23
N ALA A 163 -5.08 -20.47 -1.69
CA ALA A 163 -4.57 -19.21 -1.20
C ALA A 163 -4.30 -19.31 0.31
N VAL A 164 -3.30 -18.58 0.78
CA VAL A 164 -3.02 -18.41 2.21
C VAL A 164 -3.19 -16.96 2.66
N PHE A 165 -3.37 -16.78 3.96
CA PHE A 165 -3.43 -15.47 4.62
C PHE A 165 -2.67 -15.55 5.95
N ARG A 166 -1.64 -14.72 6.09
CA ARG A 166 -0.92 -14.51 7.34
C ARG A 166 -1.73 -13.58 8.23
N ARG A 167 -1.93 -13.92 9.50
CA ARG A 167 -2.51 -13.01 10.51
C ARG A 167 -1.42 -12.20 11.18
N THR A 168 -1.75 -10.98 11.59
CA THR A 168 -0.81 -10.06 12.22
C THR A 168 -0.37 -10.53 13.61
N ASN A 169 0.83 -10.14 14.01
CA ASN A 169 1.39 -10.51 15.31
C ASN A 169 2.34 -9.42 15.86
N SER A 170 1.94 -8.15 15.76
CA SER A 170 2.76 -7.04 16.25
C SER A 170 2.24 -6.38 17.54
N ALA A 171 3.16 -6.08 18.45
CA ALA A 171 2.85 -5.26 19.62
C ALA A 171 2.79 -3.77 19.28
N GLU A 172 3.65 -3.29 18.37
CA GLU A 172 3.70 -1.88 17.92
C GLU A 172 2.49 -1.51 17.06
N GLU A 173 1.93 -2.47 16.33
CA GLU A 173 0.69 -2.29 15.56
C GLU A 173 -0.45 -1.72 16.41
N LYS A 174 -0.58 -2.16 17.67
CA LYS A 174 -1.60 -1.63 18.59
C LYS A 174 -1.38 -0.14 18.88
N ALA A 175 -0.12 0.30 18.96
CA ALA A 175 0.20 1.71 19.14
C ALA A 175 -0.07 2.51 17.86
N ALA A 176 0.25 1.96 16.68
CA ALA A 176 -0.08 2.56 15.40
C ALA A 176 -1.59 2.75 15.23
N PHE A 177 -2.39 1.71 15.54
CA PHE A 177 -3.85 1.77 15.49
C PHE A 177 -4.43 2.71 16.54
N ALA A 178 -3.84 2.80 17.72
CA ALA A 178 -4.24 3.82 18.70
C ALA A 178 -3.99 5.25 18.17
N ALA A 179 -2.87 5.47 17.47
CA ALA A 179 -2.56 6.76 16.84
C ALA A 179 -3.52 7.08 15.67
N ALA A 180 -3.94 6.05 14.91
CA ALA A 180 -4.89 6.14 13.82
C ALA A 180 -6.35 6.36 14.26
N GLY A 181 -6.66 6.32 15.56
CA GLY A 181 -7.98 6.68 16.08
C GLY A 181 -9.14 5.97 15.38
N SER A 182 -10.04 6.75 14.77
CA SER A 182 -11.22 6.21 14.07
C SER A 182 -10.88 5.55 12.73
N ALA A 183 -9.67 5.77 12.20
CA ALA A 183 -9.17 5.14 10.99
C ALA A 183 -8.56 3.75 11.21
N ALA A 184 -8.29 3.32 12.46
CA ALA A 184 -7.74 1.99 12.75
C ALA A 184 -8.60 0.86 12.16
N PRO A 185 -8.04 -0.12 11.43
CA PRO A 185 -8.82 -1.19 10.80
C PRO A 185 -9.58 -2.05 11.81
N GLY A 186 -10.54 -2.83 11.33
CA GLY A 186 -11.09 -3.97 12.08
C GLY A 186 -10.08 -5.10 12.26
N THR A 187 -10.55 -6.27 12.70
CA THR A 187 -9.70 -7.45 12.91
C THR A 187 -9.49 -8.25 11.63
N ASP A 188 -8.44 -9.09 11.61
CA ASP A 188 -8.24 -10.09 10.55
C ASP A 188 -9.46 -10.99 10.34
N ASP A 189 -10.20 -11.32 11.41
CA ASP A 189 -11.43 -12.12 11.30
C ASP A 189 -12.54 -11.39 10.52
N GLN A 190 -12.67 -10.08 10.74
CA GLN A 190 -13.63 -9.26 9.98
C GLN A 190 -13.22 -9.18 8.52
N TYR A 191 -11.94 -8.92 8.24
CA TYR A 191 -11.42 -8.88 6.87
C TYR A 191 -11.58 -10.24 6.15
N LEU A 192 -11.18 -11.34 6.79
CA LEU A 192 -11.29 -12.69 6.24
C LEU A 192 -12.75 -13.11 6.04
N SER A 193 -13.68 -12.68 6.89
CA SER A 193 -15.12 -12.91 6.71
C SER A 193 -15.60 -12.29 5.40
N ASP A 194 -15.22 -11.02 5.14
CA ASP A 194 -15.62 -10.31 3.93
C ASP A 194 -14.91 -10.85 2.68
N LEU A 195 -13.60 -11.13 2.76
CA LEU A 195 -12.82 -11.75 1.70
C LEU A 195 -13.45 -13.08 1.26
N ARG A 196 -13.79 -13.96 2.23
CA ARG A 196 -14.44 -15.24 1.94
C ARG A 196 -15.83 -15.08 1.32
N ALA A 197 -16.59 -14.04 1.68
CA ALA A 197 -17.86 -13.74 1.04
C ALA A 197 -17.69 -13.47 -0.48
N TYR A 198 -16.72 -12.64 -0.85
CA TYR A 198 -16.43 -12.39 -2.27
C TYR A 198 -15.91 -13.62 -2.99
N ILE A 199 -14.94 -14.33 -2.40
CA ILE A 199 -14.37 -15.55 -2.97
C ILE A 199 -15.45 -16.61 -3.24
N ASP A 200 -16.40 -16.80 -2.32
CA ASP A 200 -17.51 -17.73 -2.50
C ASP A 200 -18.37 -17.39 -3.72
N LEU A 201 -18.71 -16.11 -3.91
CA LEU A 201 -19.47 -15.66 -5.06
C LEU A 201 -18.65 -15.82 -6.34
N PHE A 202 -17.36 -15.46 -6.31
CA PHE A 202 -16.52 -15.45 -7.49
C PHE A 202 -16.16 -16.87 -7.94
N ASN A 203 -15.99 -17.80 -7.01
CA ASN A 203 -15.88 -19.23 -7.29
C ASN A 203 -17.08 -19.81 -8.04
N ARG A 204 -18.27 -19.21 -7.94
CA ARG A 204 -19.46 -19.60 -8.72
C ARG A 204 -19.60 -18.81 -10.02
N SER A 205 -18.88 -17.71 -10.17
CA SER A 205 -19.12 -16.72 -11.23
C SER A 205 -18.04 -16.73 -12.32
N TYR A 206 -16.77 -16.91 -11.92
CA TYR A 206 -15.61 -16.90 -12.81
C TYR A 206 -15.20 -18.30 -13.23
N GLU A 207 -14.67 -18.41 -14.45
CA GLU A 207 -14.20 -19.68 -15.00
C GLU A 207 -12.78 -19.97 -14.53
N LEU A 208 -12.65 -20.85 -13.55
CA LEU A 208 -11.38 -21.34 -13.02
C LEU A 208 -11.07 -22.77 -13.52
N TYR A 209 -11.68 -23.17 -14.64
CA TYR A 209 -11.39 -24.39 -15.37
C TYR A 209 -11.55 -25.65 -14.52
N GLY A 210 -12.69 -25.75 -13.84
CA GLY A 210 -13.00 -26.85 -12.91
C GLY A 210 -12.42 -26.71 -11.50
N ARG A 211 -11.71 -25.61 -11.20
CA ARG A 211 -11.18 -25.32 -9.86
C ARG A 211 -12.04 -24.33 -9.08
N HIS A 212 -11.77 -24.22 -7.79
CA HIS A 212 -12.22 -23.12 -6.93
C HIS A 212 -11.09 -22.69 -5.98
N LEU A 213 -11.04 -21.41 -5.66
CA LEU A 213 -10.08 -20.83 -4.73
C LEU A 213 -10.51 -21.11 -3.28
N VAL A 214 -9.58 -21.60 -2.45
CA VAL A 214 -9.78 -21.83 -1.02
C VAL A 214 -8.76 -21.01 -0.23
N VAL A 215 -9.19 -20.36 0.85
CA VAL A 215 -8.30 -19.53 1.70
C VAL A 215 -8.03 -20.24 3.01
N LYS A 216 -6.76 -20.48 3.31
CA LYS A 216 -6.28 -20.97 4.60
C LYS A 216 -5.52 -19.87 5.32
N ASP A 217 -5.96 -19.50 6.51
CA ASP A 217 -5.26 -18.54 7.35
C ASP A 217 -4.38 -19.22 8.40
N TYR A 218 -3.34 -18.53 8.84
CA TYR A 218 -2.46 -18.97 9.92
C TYR A 218 -1.98 -17.78 10.75
N ASN A 219 -1.58 -18.05 12.00
CA ASN A 219 -0.97 -17.04 12.85
C ASN A 219 0.50 -16.87 12.45
N GLY A 220 0.87 -15.65 12.04
CA GLY A 220 2.27 -15.32 11.77
C GLY A 220 3.12 -15.40 13.04
N GLN A 221 4.37 -15.81 12.87
CA GLN A 221 5.38 -15.77 13.92
C GLN A 221 6.10 -14.43 13.93
N GLY A 222 6.28 -13.81 12.76
CA GLY A 222 6.95 -12.52 12.62
C GLY A 222 6.12 -11.35 13.14
N ASP A 223 6.81 -10.37 13.72
CA ASP A 223 6.23 -9.06 14.06
C ASP A 223 6.26 -8.17 12.81
N ASN A 224 5.09 -7.99 12.18
CA ASN A 224 4.96 -7.27 10.91
C ASN A 224 5.52 -5.83 10.93
N ILE A 225 5.47 -5.15 12.07
CA ILE A 225 6.05 -3.80 12.18
C ILE A 225 7.57 -3.86 12.33
N ALA A 226 8.09 -4.84 13.07
CA ALA A 226 9.53 -5.04 13.20
C ALA A 226 10.19 -5.53 11.91
N GLU A 227 9.46 -6.27 11.06
CA GLU A 227 9.87 -6.68 9.72
C GLU A 227 10.18 -5.47 8.83
N ASP A 228 9.25 -4.51 8.71
CA ASP A 228 9.46 -3.30 7.90
C ASP A 228 10.57 -2.39 8.44
N GLN A 229 10.93 -2.54 9.73
CA GLN A 229 12.10 -1.90 10.36
C GLN A 229 13.41 -2.69 10.17
N GLY A 230 13.37 -3.85 9.53
CA GLY A 230 14.52 -4.72 9.29
C GLY A 230 14.99 -5.54 10.49
N GLN A 231 14.18 -5.66 11.56
CA GLN A 231 14.58 -6.29 12.82
C GLN A 231 14.12 -7.75 12.96
N ASP A 232 12.99 -8.14 12.37
CA ASP A 232 12.42 -9.51 12.46
C ASP A 232 12.36 -10.25 11.12
N LEU A 233 13.45 -10.17 10.34
CA LEU A 233 13.53 -10.82 9.02
C LEU A 233 13.43 -12.35 9.09
N GLN A 234 13.79 -12.97 10.22
CA GLN A 234 13.67 -14.42 10.40
C GLN A 234 12.20 -14.85 10.60
N GLY A 235 11.39 -14.01 11.26
CA GLY A 235 9.96 -14.19 11.37
C GLY A 235 9.27 -14.18 10.01
N ALA A 236 9.56 -13.18 9.18
CA ALA A 236 9.08 -13.09 7.79
C ALA A 236 9.41 -14.36 7.00
N GLN A 237 10.67 -14.80 7.04
CA GLN A 237 11.12 -16.00 6.33
C GLN A 237 10.41 -17.27 6.81
N ALA A 238 10.24 -17.43 8.12
CA ALA A 238 9.54 -18.57 8.70
C ALA A 238 8.05 -18.60 8.31
N ASP A 239 7.43 -17.43 8.24
CA ASP A 239 6.04 -17.29 7.82
C ASP A 239 5.88 -17.59 6.33
N ALA A 240 6.79 -17.15 5.46
CA ALA A 240 6.75 -17.49 4.04
C ALA A 240 6.93 -19.00 3.81
N ALA A 241 7.82 -19.64 4.57
CA ALA A 241 7.96 -21.10 4.56
C ALA A 241 6.68 -21.80 5.05
N THR A 242 5.99 -21.23 6.04
CA THR A 242 4.70 -21.73 6.54
C THR A 242 3.62 -21.66 5.45
N ALA A 243 3.48 -20.49 4.80
CA ALA A 243 2.60 -20.29 3.64
C ALA A 243 2.82 -21.38 2.56
N ARG A 244 4.08 -21.65 2.22
CA ARG A 244 4.43 -22.72 1.28
C ARG A 244 4.06 -24.11 1.79
N SER A 245 4.36 -24.43 3.04
CA SER A 245 4.08 -25.74 3.64
C SER A 245 2.58 -26.05 3.74
N MET A 246 1.73 -25.02 3.86
CA MET A 246 0.28 -25.13 3.83
C MET A 246 -0.29 -25.38 2.43
N GLY A 247 0.61 -25.45 1.43
CA GLY A 247 0.29 -25.60 0.02
C GLY A 247 -0.18 -24.29 -0.60
N GLY A 248 0.31 -23.13 -0.17
CA GLY A 248 -0.01 -21.86 -0.83
C GLY A 248 0.47 -21.85 -2.28
N PHE A 249 -0.48 -21.71 -3.21
CA PHE A 249 -0.20 -21.27 -4.58
C PHE A 249 -0.03 -19.75 -4.61
N MET A 250 -0.84 -19.06 -3.82
CA MET A 250 -0.77 -17.61 -3.66
C MET A 250 -1.01 -17.17 -2.21
N ASP A 251 -0.56 -15.97 -1.87
CA ASP A 251 -0.82 -15.27 -0.63
C ASP A 251 -1.74 -14.05 -0.87
N LEU A 252 -2.67 -13.83 0.06
CA LEU A 252 -3.66 -12.75 0.03
C LEU A 252 -3.60 -11.86 1.28
N SER A 253 -2.43 -11.77 1.92
CA SER A 253 -2.21 -11.05 3.17
C SER A 253 -2.28 -9.53 3.03
N SER A 254 -2.32 -9.00 1.80
CA SER A 254 -2.66 -7.61 1.52
C SER A 254 -4.00 -7.26 2.17
N SER A 255 -3.93 -6.46 3.22
CA SER A 255 -5.07 -6.16 4.07
C SER A 255 -4.85 -4.87 4.86
N PRO A 256 -5.93 -4.23 5.32
CA PRO A 256 -5.86 -3.04 6.15
C PRO A 256 -5.12 -3.23 7.48
N THR A 257 -4.95 -4.48 7.92
CA THR A 257 -4.30 -4.83 9.19
C THR A 257 -2.77 -4.87 9.08
N LEU A 258 -2.18 -4.63 7.90
CA LEU A 258 -0.73 -4.64 7.68
C LEU A 258 -0.12 -6.05 7.84
N ALA A 259 -0.87 -7.08 7.46
CA ALA A 259 -0.39 -8.46 7.53
C ALA A 259 0.67 -8.82 6.48
N SER A 260 0.81 -8.01 5.42
CA SER A 260 1.89 -8.09 4.44
C SER A 260 2.94 -7.01 4.73
N THR A 261 4.22 -7.35 4.53
CA THR A 261 5.39 -6.49 4.74
C THR A 261 6.37 -6.72 3.60
N GLN A 262 7.24 -5.76 3.31
CA GLN A 262 8.19 -5.95 2.20
C GLN A 262 9.05 -7.22 2.38
N PRO A 263 9.67 -7.50 3.54
CA PRO A 263 10.47 -8.72 3.70
C PRO A 263 9.68 -10.01 3.53
N TYR A 264 8.42 -10.05 4.01
CA TYR A 264 7.57 -11.22 3.87
C TYR A 264 7.25 -11.52 2.41
N GLU A 265 6.95 -10.51 1.60
CA GLU A 265 6.72 -10.67 0.15
C GLU A 265 8.01 -11.16 -0.56
N GLU A 266 9.17 -10.57 -0.24
CA GLU A 266 10.46 -11.04 -0.79
C GLU A 266 10.72 -12.52 -0.50
N ASP A 267 10.37 -12.99 0.69
CA ASP A 267 10.50 -14.39 1.08
C ASP A 267 9.41 -15.28 0.47
N LEU A 268 8.17 -14.80 0.27
CA LEU A 268 7.13 -15.53 -0.46
C LEU A 268 7.54 -15.80 -1.91
N ALA A 269 8.13 -14.82 -2.59
CA ALA A 269 8.67 -14.99 -3.93
C ALA A 269 9.80 -16.05 -3.97
N GLN A 270 10.69 -16.06 -2.98
CA GLN A 270 11.72 -17.11 -2.82
C GLN A 270 11.13 -18.50 -2.58
N GLN A 271 9.98 -18.57 -1.90
CA GLN A 271 9.23 -19.81 -1.68
C GLN A 271 8.35 -20.21 -2.88
N HIS A 272 8.38 -19.44 -3.97
CA HIS A 272 7.55 -19.61 -5.16
C HIS A 272 6.05 -19.63 -4.84
N VAL A 273 5.62 -18.72 -3.97
CA VAL A 273 4.22 -18.40 -3.69
C VAL A 273 3.92 -17.06 -4.36
N ILE A 274 2.86 -16.98 -5.17
CA ILE A 274 2.45 -15.71 -5.80
C ILE A 274 1.88 -14.78 -4.73
N ALA A 275 2.37 -13.57 -4.59
CA ALA A 275 1.91 -12.63 -3.57
C ALA A 275 1.32 -11.36 -4.21
N ILE A 276 0.29 -10.83 -3.55
CA ILE A 276 -0.45 -9.63 -3.96
C ILE A 276 -0.36 -8.56 -2.84
N GLY A 277 0.72 -8.55 -2.06
CA GLY A 277 0.84 -7.75 -0.83
C GLY A 277 1.79 -6.57 -0.92
N ALA A 278 2.74 -6.58 -1.87
CA ALA A 278 3.67 -5.48 -2.07
C ALA A 278 2.96 -4.15 -2.40
N VAL A 279 3.19 -3.12 -1.58
CA VAL A 279 2.66 -1.76 -1.77
C VAL A 279 3.80 -0.77 -1.88
N GLY A 280 3.71 0.15 -2.85
CA GLY A 280 4.67 1.26 -2.98
C GLY A 280 6.07 0.86 -3.44
N LEU A 281 6.31 -0.39 -3.83
CA LEU A 281 7.61 -0.84 -4.34
C LEU A 281 7.78 -0.47 -5.83
N PRO A 282 9.03 -0.22 -6.30
CA PRO A 282 9.27 0.19 -7.67
C PRO A 282 9.06 -0.95 -8.67
N GLN A 283 8.74 -0.64 -9.92
CA GLN A 283 8.56 -1.63 -11.00
C GLN A 283 9.79 -2.53 -11.18
N SER A 284 10.99 -2.04 -10.89
CA SER A 284 12.23 -2.83 -10.91
C SER A 284 12.25 -3.94 -9.87
N TRP A 285 11.65 -3.71 -8.69
CA TRP A 285 11.54 -4.72 -7.64
C TRP A 285 10.58 -5.82 -8.06
N PHE A 286 9.41 -5.47 -8.60
CA PHE A 286 8.48 -6.47 -9.14
C PHE A 286 9.10 -7.31 -10.27
N ARG A 287 9.88 -6.68 -11.16
CA ARG A 287 10.64 -7.42 -12.20
C ARG A 287 11.69 -8.36 -11.62
N GLN A 288 12.33 -8.01 -10.51
CA GLN A 288 13.30 -8.87 -9.84
C GLN A 288 12.65 -10.14 -9.28
N TYR A 289 11.43 -10.03 -8.76
CA TYR A 289 10.68 -11.15 -8.16
C TYR A 289 9.65 -11.78 -9.11
N ALA A 290 9.65 -11.40 -10.38
CA ALA A 290 8.81 -12.01 -11.39
C ALA A 290 9.10 -13.53 -11.50
N PRO A 291 8.08 -14.39 -11.64
CA PRO A 291 6.66 -14.09 -11.85
C PRO A 291 5.77 -14.07 -10.59
N TYR A 292 6.30 -13.78 -9.39
CA TYR A 292 5.59 -14.03 -8.13
C TYR A 292 4.95 -12.80 -7.48
N GLU A 293 5.41 -11.58 -7.77
CA GLU A 293 4.97 -10.38 -7.04
C GLU A 293 4.06 -9.46 -7.85
N TYR A 294 2.98 -8.98 -7.22
CA TYR A 294 1.99 -8.08 -7.83
C TYR A 294 1.37 -7.14 -6.78
N SER A 295 0.67 -6.11 -7.24
CA SER A 295 -0.07 -5.19 -6.36
C SER A 295 -1.43 -4.82 -6.94
N ILE A 296 -2.43 -4.65 -6.08
CA ILE A 296 -3.70 -4.04 -6.48
C ILE A 296 -3.56 -2.52 -6.65
N ALA A 297 -2.68 -1.88 -5.88
CA ALA A 297 -2.41 -0.46 -5.96
C ALA A 297 -1.37 -0.17 -7.05
N PRO A 298 -1.32 1.07 -7.60
CA PRO A 298 -0.22 1.46 -8.47
C PRO A 298 1.14 1.24 -7.80
N ASP A 299 2.08 0.64 -8.52
CA ASP A 299 3.46 0.50 -8.06
C ASP A 299 4.13 1.87 -7.82
N GLY A 300 5.18 1.92 -7.01
CA GLY A 300 5.79 3.18 -6.60
C GLY A 300 6.42 3.95 -7.77
N THR A 301 6.84 3.26 -8.85
CA THR A 301 7.28 3.93 -10.08
C THR A 301 6.14 4.71 -10.75
N LYS A 302 4.94 4.14 -10.82
CA LYS A 302 3.73 4.86 -11.29
C LYS A 302 3.38 6.03 -10.39
N VAL A 303 3.47 5.89 -9.06
CA VAL A 303 3.20 6.97 -8.10
C VAL A 303 4.20 8.12 -8.29
N VAL A 304 5.50 7.81 -8.37
CA VAL A 304 6.58 8.78 -8.65
C VAL A 304 6.32 9.51 -9.97
N ASN A 305 5.99 8.78 -11.04
CA ASN A 305 5.70 9.37 -12.35
C ASN A 305 4.47 10.30 -12.30
N ALA A 306 3.38 9.87 -11.67
CA ALA A 306 2.19 10.70 -11.49
C ALA A 306 2.51 11.98 -10.69
N GLY A 307 3.31 11.88 -9.63
CA GLY A 307 3.76 13.02 -8.84
C GLY A 307 4.66 13.99 -9.63
N ILE A 308 5.61 13.47 -10.43
CA ILE A 308 6.43 14.30 -11.32
C ILE A 308 5.55 15.02 -12.33
N GLN A 309 4.62 14.33 -13.01
CA GLN A 309 3.73 14.95 -13.98
C GLN A 309 2.83 15.99 -13.33
N GLY A 310 2.23 15.66 -12.19
CA GLY A 310 1.39 16.58 -11.40
C GLY A 310 2.14 17.86 -11.04
N ILE A 311 3.35 17.75 -10.47
CA ILE A 311 4.13 18.92 -10.09
C ILE A 311 4.59 19.70 -11.32
N CYS A 312 5.22 19.03 -12.29
CA CYS A 312 5.77 19.72 -13.47
C CYS A 312 4.71 20.43 -14.30
N ARG A 313 3.48 19.90 -14.36
CA ARG A 313 2.40 20.54 -15.11
C ARG A 313 1.65 21.57 -14.28
N ARG A 314 1.44 21.29 -12.99
CA ARG A 314 0.43 22.01 -12.17
C ARG A 314 0.98 22.83 -11.02
N ALA A 315 2.28 22.73 -10.74
CA ALA A 315 2.89 23.39 -9.60
C ALA A 315 4.24 24.07 -9.89
N ALA A 316 5.03 23.56 -10.83
CA ALA A 316 6.36 24.07 -11.17
C ALA A 316 6.31 25.53 -11.66
N GLY A 317 7.13 26.38 -11.03
CA GLY A 317 7.23 27.81 -11.36
C GLY A 317 5.99 28.64 -10.98
N MET A 318 5.08 28.10 -10.18
CA MET A 318 3.82 28.73 -9.81
C MET A 318 3.73 29.08 -8.33
N PRO A 319 2.81 29.99 -7.95
CA PRO A 319 2.55 30.30 -6.55
C PRO A 319 1.93 29.14 -5.75
N ALA A 320 2.27 29.05 -4.46
CA ALA A 320 1.75 28.08 -3.49
C ALA A 320 0.31 28.41 -3.03
N ILE A 321 -0.63 28.50 -3.98
CA ILE A 321 -1.97 29.06 -3.74
C ILE A 321 -2.81 28.32 -2.69
N PHE A 322 -2.48 27.06 -2.40
CA PHE A 322 -3.23 26.28 -1.42
C PHE A 322 -2.66 26.42 -0.01
N ALA A 323 -1.51 27.08 0.17
CA ALA A 323 -0.88 27.22 1.47
C ALA A 323 -1.79 27.97 2.46
N GLY A 324 -1.79 27.53 3.71
CA GLY A 324 -2.55 28.21 4.76
C GLY A 324 -1.98 29.59 5.13
N ASP A 325 -0.67 29.81 4.94
CA ASP A 325 -0.04 31.12 5.13
C ASP A 325 -0.25 32.02 3.89
N PRO A 326 -0.96 33.17 4.00
CA PRO A 326 -1.20 34.08 2.87
C PRO A 326 0.08 34.64 2.24
N SER A 327 1.19 34.66 2.99
CA SER A 327 2.49 35.09 2.49
C SER A 327 3.12 34.06 1.55
N TYR A 328 2.77 32.77 1.69
CA TYR A 328 3.21 31.70 0.79
C TYR A 328 2.38 31.66 -0.49
N GLN A 329 1.09 31.97 -0.42
CA GLN A 329 0.18 31.99 -1.58
C GLN A 329 0.62 32.92 -2.71
N ARG A 330 1.49 33.90 -2.44
CA ARG A 330 2.03 34.84 -3.43
C ARG A 330 3.48 34.54 -3.83
N ARG A 331 4.11 33.55 -3.20
CA ARG A 331 5.48 33.13 -3.49
C ARG A 331 5.46 31.93 -4.41
N THR A 332 6.38 31.91 -5.37
CA THR A 332 6.67 30.70 -6.13
C THR A 332 6.99 29.56 -5.18
N ARG A 333 6.47 28.37 -5.47
CA ARG A 333 6.61 27.19 -4.63
C ARG A 333 8.08 26.84 -4.38
N THR A 334 8.40 26.61 -3.12
CA THR A 334 9.61 25.92 -2.66
C THR A 334 9.21 24.55 -2.15
N PHE A 335 9.70 23.50 -2.80
CA PHE A 335 9.30 22.13 -2.48
C PHE A 335 10.22 21.48 -1.44
N GLY A 336 9.62 20.84 -0.45
CA GLY A 336 10.28 19.92 0.47
C GLY A 336 9.78 18.49 0.23
N LEU A 337 10.63 17.48 0.43
CA LEU A 337 10.29 16.07 0.25
C LEU A 337 10.51 15.30 1.55
N ILE A 338 9.52 14.51 1.95
CA ILE A 338 9.56 13.60 3.09
C ILE A 338 9.30 12.18 2.59
N THR A 339 10.18 11.24 2.92
CA THR A 339 10.11 9.82 2.52
C THR A 339 10.58 8.91 3.66
N PRO A 340 10.06 7.68 3.82
CA PRO A 340 10.61 6.74 4.78
C PRO A 340 12.06 6.34 4.43
N GLU A 341 12.86 5.97 5.44
CA GLU A 341 14.27 5.61 5.29
C GLU A 341 14.50 4.13 4.91
N ASN A 342 13.78 3.65 3.89
CA ASN A 342 14.00 2.32 3.32
C ASN A 342 14.71 2.43 1.94
N PRO A 343 15.62 1.49 1.58
CA PRO A 343 16.39 1.58 0.33
C PRO A 343 15.55 1.78 -0.93
N GLN A 344 14.42 1.07 -1.06
CA GLN A 344 13.50 1.16 -2.19
C GLN A 344 12.83 2.55 -2.24
N TYR A 345 12.29 3.03 -1.13
CA TYR A 345 11.69 4.38 -1.07
C TYR A 345 12.72 5.50 -1.26
N MET A 346 13.97 5.28 -0.82
CA MET A 346 15.05 6.21 -1.04
C MET A 346 15.41 6.32 -2.53
N GLN A 347 15.46 5.20 -3.23
CA GLN A 347 15.65 5.16 -4.69
C GLN A 347 14.50 5.88 -5.42
N GLU A 348 13.26 5.68 -4.98
CA GLU A 348 12.10 6.38 -5.55
C GLU A 348 12.15 7.89 -5.30
N GLY A 349 12.58 8.32 -4.10
CA GLY A 349 12.82 9.74 -3.83
C GLY A 349 13.95 10.34 -4.67
N ASP A 350 14.99 9.56 -5.01
CA ASP A 350 16.04 9.98 -5.93
C ASP A 350 15.51 10.12 -7.37
N GLN A 351 14.69 9.18 -7.81
CA GLN A 351 14.01 9.24 -9.11
C GLN A 351 13.08 10.43 -9.18
N PHE A 352 12.31 10.69 -8.14
CA PHE A 352 11.39 11.82 -8.04
C PHE A 352 12.14 13.14 -8.12
N GLN A 353 13.17 13.34 -7.28
CA GLN A 353 14.00 14.55 -7.30
C GLN A 353 14.67 14.76 -8.66
N SER A 354 15.19 13.69 -9.27
CA SER A 354 15.80 13.75 -10.60
C SER A 354 14.79 14.07 -11.70
N GLY A 355 13.57 13.52 -11.58
CA GLY A 355 12.47 13.73 -12.50
C GLY A 355 11.99 15.18 -12.53
N LEU A 356 11.94 15.85 -11.37
CA LEU A 356 11.54 17.26 -11.29
C LEU A 356 12.51 18.21 -12.00
N ALA A 357 13.78 17.81 -12.17
CA ALA A 357 14.74 18.60 -12.93
C ALA A 357 14.33 18.77 -14.40
N SER A 358 13.54 17.83 -14.96
CA SER A 358 13.03 17.92 -16.34
C SER A 358 12.12 19.13 -16.59
N CYS A 359 11.53 19.69 -15.53
CA CYS A 359 10.70 20.90 -15.58
C CYS A 359 11.32 22.08 -14.81
N GLY A 360 12.63 22.04 -14.57
CA GLY A 360 13.37 23.13 -13.91
C GLY A 360 13.03 23.32 -12.43
N THR A 361 12.51 22.29 -11.76
CA THR A 361 12.15 22.32 -10.34
C THR A 361 13.12 21.49 -9.52
N THR A 362 13.44 21.94 -8.31
CA THR A 362 14.33 21.25 -7.37
C THR A 362 13.67 21.09 -6.01
N ILE A 363 14.08 20.07 -5.26
CA ILE A 363 13.72 19.91 -3.85
C ILE A 363 14.70 20.74 -3.01
N ALA A 364 14.18 21.73 -2.28
CA ALA A 364 15.00 22.58 -1.41
C ALA A 364 15.46 21.85 -0.15
N LYS A 365 14.63 20.92 0.36
CA LYS A 365 14.93 20.12 1.53
C LYS A 365 14.31 18.74 1.41
N ARG A 366 15.13 17.71 1.47
CA ARG A 366 14.69 16.32 1.66
C ARG A 366 15.01 15.88 3.08
N VAL A 367 14.08 15.19 3.72
CA VAL A 367 14.27 14.53 5.01
C VAL A 367 13.68 13.14 4.94
N SER A 368 14.39 12.16 5.50
CA SER A 368 13.87 10.81 5.66
C SER A 368 13.62 10.49 7.13
N TYR A 369 12.75 9.52 7.40
CA TYR A 369 12.35 9.13 8.74
C TYR A 369 12.27 7.62 8.90
N SER A 370 12.50 7.12 10.11
CA SER A 370 12.26 5.73 10.48
C SER A 370 10.78 5.49 10.70
N ILE A 371 10.23 4.39 10.16
CA ILE A 371 8.87 3.94 10.46
C ILE A 371 8.91 3.34 11.87
N ASN A 372 8.76 4.19 12.88
CA ASN A 372 8.84 3.80 14.28
C ASN A 372 7.96 4.71 15.15
N ILE A 373 6.83 4.14 15.55
CA ILE A 373 5.76 4.82 16.30
C ILE A 373 6.28 5.49 17.58
N SER A 374 7.30 4.92 18.23
CA SER A 374 7.83 5.45 19.50
C SER A 374 8.62 6.76 19.33
N THR A 375 9.12 7.03 18.13
CA THR A 375 9.94 8.22 17.82
C THR A 375 9.28 9.17 16.81
N GLU A 376 8.16 8.75 16.22
CA GLU A 376 7.38 9.47 15.20
C GLU A 376 7.13 10.95 15.52
N GLU A 377 6.71 11.25 16.77
CA GLU A 377 6.41 12.61 17.22
C GLU A 377 7.66 13.50 17.25
N GLN A 378 8.77 12.96 17.76
CA GLN A 378 10.05 13.67 17.81
C GLN A 378 10.60 13.91 16.40
N GLN A 379 10.54 12.89 15.54
CA GLN A 379 10.93 13.00 14.13
C GLN A 379 10.09 14.08 13.44
N SER A 380 8.77 14.06 13.58
CA SER A 380 7.84 15.04 12.98
C SER A 380 8.12 16.48 13.42
N THR A 381 8.47 16.68 14.68
CA THR A 381 8.86 18.01 15.21
C THR A 381 10.10 18.52 14.50
N SER A 382 11.15 17.69 14.41
CA SER A 382 12.40 18.01 13.72
C SER A 382 12.20 18.24 12.22
N ILE A 383 11.43 17.39 11.55
CA ILE A 383 11.18 17.46 10.11
C ILE A 383 10.48 18.78 9.77
N MET A 384 9.41 19.15 10.48
CA MET A 384 8.70 20.41 10.22
C MET A 384 9.56 21.66 10.49
N ALA A 385 10.41 21.64 11.52
CA ALA A 385 11.34 22.73 11.78
C ALA A 385 12.38 22.87 10.64
N GLN A 386 12.87 21.75 10.13
CA GLN A 386 13.77 21.72 8.98
C GLN A 386 13.10 22.23 7.70
N MET A 387 11.85 21.84 7.43
CA MET A 387 11.10 22.32 6.27
C MET A 387 10.86 23.83 6.35
N ARG A 388 10.41 24.32 7.51
CA ARG A 388 10.19 25.76 7.73
C ARG A 388 11.48 26.57 7.59
N SER A 389 12.59 26.11 8.17
CA SER A 389 13.89 26.81 8.10
C SER A 389 14.45 26.86 6.67
N ALA A 390 14.17 25.84 5.85
CA ALA A 390 14.51 25.81 4.43
C ALA A 390 13.59 26.67 3.55
N GLY A 391 12.59 27.35 4.12
CA GLY A 391 11.65 28.20 3.39
C GLY A 391 10.71 27.41 2.47
N VAL A 392 10.45 26.14 2.79
CA VAL A 392 9.49 25.30 2.05
C VAL A 392 8.09 25.92 2.17
N THR A 393 7.38 25.97 1.05
CA THR A 393 5.97 26.42 0.97
C THR A 393 5.04 25.27 0.61
N THR A 394 5.59 24.21 0.01
CA THR A 394 4.86 23.02 -0.44
C THR A 394 5.58 21.79 0.05
N VAL A 395 4.97 21.06 0.98
CA VAL A 395 5.53 19.81 1.53
C VAL A 395 4.99 18.64 0.72
N ILE A 396 5.88 17.85 0.15
CA ILE A 396 5.57 16.60 -0.54
C ILE A 396 5.81 15.47 0.45
N CYS A 397 4.75 14.74 0.82
CA CYS A 397 4.81 13.60 1.73
C CYS A 397 4.54 12.32 0.93
N GLY A 398 5.60 11.57 0.62
CA GLY A 398 5.49 10.17 0.22
C GLY A 398 5.52 9.30 1.47
N CYS A 399 4.60 9.56 2.39
CA CYS A 399 4.65 9.09 3.77
C CYS A 399 3.57 8.04 4.02
N ASP A 400 3.77 7.21 5.04
CA ASP A 400 2.72 6.36 5.60
C ASP A 400 1.64 7.22 6.32
N PRO A 401 0.42 6.68 6.52
CA PRO A 401 -0.69 7.48 7.05
C PRO A 401 -0.49 7.91 8.51
N ILE A 402 0.38 7.25 9.28
CA ILE A 402 0.63 7.61 10.67
C ILE A 402 1.56 8.83 10.74
N MET A 403 2.65 8.84 9.97
CA MET A 403 3.55 9.99 9.90
C MET A 403 2.82 11.29 9.53
N GLU A 404 1.85 11.23 8.62
CA GLU A 404 0.99 12.37 8.25
C GLU A 404 0.24 13.00 9.44
N ILE A 405 -0.24 12.16 10.36
CA ILE A 405 -0.92 12.60 11.58
C ILE A 405 0.03 13.44 12.44
N PHE A 406 1.27 12.98 12.64
CA PHE A 406 2.23 13.67 13.48
C PHE A 406 2.82 14.92 12.81
N LEU A 407 3.10 14.86 11.51
CA LEU A 407 3.60 16.02 10.74
C LEU A 407 2.59 17.16 10.74
N SER A 408 1.30 16.88 10.53
CA SER A 408 0.25 17.91 10.53
C SER A 408 0.11 18.59 11.89
N ARG A 409 0.13 17.83 12.98
CA ARG A 409 0.10 18.39 14.36
C ARG A 409 1.34 19.22 14.67
N SER A 410 2.51 18.73 14.25
CA SER A 410 3.78 19.44 14.40
C SER A 410 3.81 20.77 13.62
N ALA A 411 3.27 20.79 12.40
CA ALA A 411 3.15 22.00 11.60
C ALA A 411 2.29 23.06 12.29
N ASP A 412 1.14 22.67 12.87
CA ASP A 412 0.29 23.57 13.65
C ASP A 412 0.99 24.11 14.91
N GLN A 413 1.63 23.23 15.69
CA GLN A 413 2.38 23.64 16.89
C GLN A 413 3.47 24.65 16.57
N GLN A 414 4.07 24.54 15.39
CA GLN A 414 5.11 25.44 14.92
C GLN A 414 4.55 26.66 14.17
N GLN A 415 3.22 26.81 14.03
CA GLN A 415 2.59 27.86 13.23
C GLN A 415 3.15 27.90 11.80
N TYR A 416 3.37 26.72 11.23
CA TYR A 416 3.83 26.51 9.88
C TYR A 416 2.67 25.97 9.06
N SER A 417 2.25 26.72 8.04
CA SER A 417 1.06 26.40 7.24
C SER A 417 1.40 26.35 5.74
N PRO A 418 2.17 25.34 5.30
CA PRO A 418 2.41 25.10 3.89
C PRO A 418 1.15 24.56 3.19
N GLU A 419 1.21 24.39 1.88
CA GLU A 419 0.34 23.43 1.18
C GLU A 419 1.00 22.04 1.15
N TRP A 420 0.19 21.02 0.99
CA TRP A 420 0.63 19.62 1.03
C TRP A 420 0.36 18.92 -0.30
N THR A 421 1.31 18.11 -0.76
CA THR A 421 1.11 17.10 -1.80
C THR A 421 1.38 15.74 -1.18
N VAL A 422 0.37 14.89 -1.07
CA VAL A 422 0.46 13.66 -0.27
C VAL A 422 0.04 12.43 -1.08
N THR A 423 0.42 11.25 -0.57
CA THR A 423 -0.23 10.00 -0.96
C THR A 423 -1.66 10.04 -0.44
N PRO A 424 -2.68 9.88 -1.30
CA PRO A 424 -4.05 9.85 -0.82
C PRO A 424 -4.35 8.50 -0.19
N TRP A 425 -4.28 8.44 1.14
CA TRP A 425 -4.92 7.38 1.91
C TRP A 425 -6.44 7.52 1.87
N LEU A 426 -7.17 6.57 2.46
CA LEU A 426 -8.64 6.63 2.47
C LEU A 426 -9.16 7.78 3.34
N ASP A 427 -10.43 8.14 3.17
CA ASP A 427 -11.03 9.27 3.88
C ASP A 427 -10.91 9.19 5.41
N PRO A 428 -11.04 8.03 6.08
CA PRO A 428 -10.82 7.95 7.51
C PRO A 428 -9.43 8.43 7.96
N GLN A 429 -8.37 8.06 7.25
CA GLN A 429 -6.99 8.45 7.57
C GLN A 429 -6.82 9.98 7.45
N GLY A 430 -7.39 10.59 6.41
CA GLY A 430 -7.36 12.05 6.22
C GLY A 430 -8.06 12.84 7.32
N ARG A 431 -8.94 12.21 8.12
CA ARG A 431 -9.61 12.86 9.27
C ARG A 431 -8.77 12.86 10.55
N GLU A 432 -7.77 11.99 10.65
CA GLU A 432 -6.94 11.85 11.85
C GLU A 432 -5.79 12.88 11.91
N THR A 433 -5.50 13.49 10.76
CA THR A 433 -4.57 14.61 10.62
C THR A 433 -5.20 15.92 11.11
N SER A 434 -4.37 16.95 11.32
CA SER A 434 -4.93 18.28 11.60
C SER A 434 -5.73 18.78 10.40
N GLN A 435 -7.03 19.02 10.60
CA GLN A 435 -7.92 19.54 9.57
C GLN A 435 -7.59 20.99 9.17
N ASN A 436 -6.87 21.73 10.03
CA ASN A 436 -6.30 23.02 9.65
C ASN A 436 -5.28 22.84 8.53
N GLN A 437 -4.36 21.89 8.68
CA GLN A 437 -3.35 21.58 7.67
C GLN A 437 -3.92 20.85 6.47
N TRP A 438 -4.76 19.83 6.70
CA TRP A 438 -5.29 18.99 5.63
C TRP A 438 -6.24 19.74 4.71
N SER A 439 -6.86 20.84 5.14
CA SER A 439 -7.60 21.72 4.23
C SER A 439 -6.74 22.34 3.10
N HIS A 440 -5.42 22.21 3.19
CA HIS A 440 -4.41 22.64 2.22
C HIS A 440 -3.74 21.46 1.49
N ALA A 441 -4.27 20.26 1.61
CA ALA A 441 -3.70 19.05 1.03
C ALA A 441 -4.30 18.70 -0.35
N GLY A 442 -3.43 18.39 -1.29
CA GLY A 442 -3.75 17.82 -2.59
C GLY A 442 -3.07 16.46 -2.79
N ALA A 443 -3.63 15.64 -3.66
CA ALA A 443 -3.13 14.29 -3.93
C ALA A 443 -3.51 13.81 -5.34
N ALA A 444 -2.82 12.78 -5.83
CA ALA A 444 -3.18 12.08 -7.07
C ALA A 444 -3.84 10.73 -6.73
N GLN A 445 -5.12 10.57 -7.04
CA GLN A 445 -5.91 9.39 -6.72
C GLN A 445 -6.11 8.48 -7.94
N ALA A 446 -6.13 7.17 -7.69
CA ALA A 446 -6.38 6.14 -8.70
C ALA A 446 -7.72 5.41 -8.48
N PHE A 447 -8.53 5.88 -7.53
CA PHE A 447 -9.77 5.25 -7.11
C PHE A 447 -10.82 6.28 -6.68
N THR A 448 -12.09 5.88 -6.72
CA THR A 448 -13.24 6.67 -6.29
C THR A 448 -14.17 5.81 -5.45
N PHE A 449 -14.72 6.38 -4.39
CA PHE A 449 -15.69 5.69 -3.53
C PHE A 449 -17.05 6.37 -3.65
N PRO A 450 -17.98 5.85 -4.48
CA PRO A 450 -19.35 6.33 -4.45
C PRO A 450 -19.98 6.02 -3.08
N PRO A 451 -21.12 6.66 -2.73
CA PRO A 451 -21.83 6.36 -1.49
C PRO A 451 -22.02 4.85 -1.29
N LYS A 452 -21.81 4.33 -0.08
CA LYS A 452 -21.86 2.89 0.26
C LYS A 452 -22.92 2.09 -0.51
N ALA A 453 -24.18 2.53 -0.51
CA ALA A 453 -25.28 1.82 -1.18
C ALA A 453 -25.15 1.73 -2.72
N GLN A 454 -24.39 2.64 -3.33
CA GLN A 454 -24.08 2.71 -4.77
C GLN A 454 -22.73 2.09 -5.10
N SER A 455 -21.92 1.73 -4.10
CA SER A 455 -20.62 1.09 -4.28
C SER A 455 -20.77 -0.32 -4.82
N GLU A 456 -20.05 -0.62 -5.90
CA GLU A 456 -20.01 -1.95 -6.52
C GLU A 456 -19.60 -3.01 -5.49
N ALA A 457 -18.56 -2.73 -4.69
CA ALA A 457 -18.11 -3.60 -3.61
C ALA A 457 -19.26 -3.98 -2.66
N TYR A 458 -20.04 -2.99 -2.23
CA TYR A 458 -21.17 -3.23 -1.32
C TYR A 458 -22.31 -4.00 -1.98
N GLN A 459 -22.66 -3.67 -3.22
CA GLN A 459 -23.70 -4.36 -3.98
C GLN A 459 -23.34 -5.83 -4.22
N VAL A 460 -22.07 -6.09 -4.55
CA VAL A 460 -21.55 -7.44 -4.75
C VAL A 460 -21.48 -8.21 -3.42
N PHE A 461 -21.14 -7.55 -2.31
CA PHE A 461 -21.24 -8.17 -0.99
C PHE A 461 -22.68 -8.61 -0.69
N LYS A 462 -23.66 -7.75 -0.96
CA LYS A 462 -25.09 -8.08 -0.78
C LYS A 462 -25.55 -9.22 -1.68
N LEU A 463 -24.98 -9.33 -2.88
CA LEU A 463 -25.19 -10.48 -3.76
C LEU A 463 -24.59 -11.76 -3.18
N ALA A 464 -23.39 -11.68 -2.58
CA ALA A 464 -22.70 -12.82 -1.98
C ALA A 464 -23.33 -13.28 -0.65
N ARG A 465 -23.85 -12.35 0.15
CA ARG A 465 -24.43 -12.56 1.48
C ARG A 465 -25.72 -11.74 1.66
N PRO A 466 -26.84 -12.18 1.07
CA PRO A 466 -28.12 -11.52 1.25
C PRO A 466 -28.48 -11.37 2.74
N GLY A 467 -28.84 -10.14 3.15
CA GLY A 467 -29.24 -9.85 4.54
C GLY A 467 -28.09 -9.61 5.53
N GLN A 468 -26.83 -9.73 5.12
CA GLN A 468 -25.66 -9.41 5.97
C GLN A 468 -25.02 -8.09 5.56
N GLU A 469 -24.29 -7.44 6.47
CA GLU A 469 -23.44 -6.28 6.18
C GLU A 469 -21.96 -6.73 6.16
N PRO A 470 -21.08 -6.04 5.42
CA PRO A 470 -19.64 -6.23 5.55
C PRO A 470 -19.21 -6.05 7.01
N ALA A 471 -18.36 -6.95 7.48
CA ALA A 471 -17.86 -6.96 8.85
C ALA A 471 -16.71 -5.96 9.03
N GLU A 472 -15.88 -5.77 8.01
CA GLU A 472 -14.80 -4.79 8.00
C GLU A 472 -15.27 -3.46 7.36
N LYS A 473 -14.85 -2.32 7.90
CA LYS A 473 -15.12 -1.02 7.28
C LYS A 473 -14.35 -0.79 5.97
N TYR A 474 -13.18 -1.39 5.81
CA TYR A 474 -12.38 -1.36 4.58
C TYR A 474 -12.64 -2.59 3.68
N TYR A 475 -13.84 -3.17 3.74
CA TYR A 475 -14.29 -4.30 2.90
C TYR A 475 -14.06 -4.11 1.38
N VAL A 476 -13.90 -2.87 0.92
CA VAL A 476 -13.62 -2.52 -0.47
C VAL A 476 -12.25 -3.06 -0.90
N GLU A 477 -11.29 -3.18 0.01
CA GLU A 477 -9.98 -3.77 -0.27
C GLU A 477 -10.08 -5.27 -0.51
N ALA A 478 -10.82 -6.00 0.34
CA ALA A 478 -11.11 -7.42 0.13
C ALA A 478 -11.82 -7.68 -1.22
N TYR A 479 -12.71 -6.76 -1.62
CA TYR A 479 -13.36 -6.80 -2.93
C TYR A 479 -12.36 -6.57 -4.07
N TRP A 480 -11.52 -5.53 -3.98
CA TRP A 480 -10.51 -5.18 -4.98
C TRP A 480 -9.53 -6.34 -5.20
N THR A 481 -8.97 -6.88 -4.11
CA THR A 481 -8.08 -8.06 -4.14
C THR A 481 -8.76 -9.25 -4.81
N SER A 482 -9.99 -9.59 -4.38
CA SER A 482 -10.75 -10.70 -4.98
C SER A 482 -11.00 -10.48 -6.47
N LEU A 483 -11.31 -9.25 -6.89
CA LEU A 483 -11.63 -8.94 -8.27
C LEU A 483 -10.41 -9.08 -9.18
N TYR A 484 -9.27 -8.56 -8.73
CA TYR A 484 -8.00 -8.64 -9.43
C TYR A 484 -7.55 -10.10 -9.60
N ILE A 485 -7.52 -10.88 -8.52
CA ILE A 485 -7.04 -12.26 -8.57
C ILE A 485 -7.94 -13.16 -9.43
N PHE A 486 -9.27 -13.00 -9.37
CA PHE A 486 -10.17 -13.84 -10.16
C PHE A 486 -10.12 -13.50 -11.65
N SER A 487 -9.87 -12.23 -12.00
CA SER A 487 -9.58 -11.86 -13.39
C SER A 487 -8.30 -12.54 -13.88
N ALA A 488 -7.20 -12.40 -13.12
CA ALA A 488 -5.91 -12.97 -13.45
C ALA A 488 -5.96 -14.52 -13.56
N LEU A 489 -6.62 -15.19 -12.61
CA LEU A 489 -6.77 -16.66 -12.60
C LEU A 489 -7.58 -17.16 -13.80
N GLN A 490 -8.64 -16.45 -14.19
CA GLN A 490 -9.39 -16.81 -15.40
C GLN A 490 -8.54 -16.62 -16.66
N LEU A 491 -7.81 -15.51 -16.77
CA LEU A 491 -6.96 -15.24 -17.93
C LEU A 491 -5.74 -16.17 -18.01
N ALA A 492 -5.29 -16.72 -16.87
CA ALA A 492 -4.21 -17.70 -16.83
C ALA A 492 -4.53 -18.97 -17.62
N GLY A 493 -5.79 -19.40 -17.60
CA GLY A 493 -6.26 -20.58 -18.32
C GLY A 493 -6.18 -21.87 -17.51
N PRO A 494 -6.51 -23.02 -18.14
CA PRO A 494 -6.57 -24.31 -17.45
C PRO A 494 -5.21 -24.82 -16.96
N ASN A 495 -4.10 -24.48 -17.63
CA ASN A 495 -2.74 -24.86 -17.23
C ASN A 495 -2.15 -23.87 -16.20
N LEU A 496 -2.69 -23.84 -14.98
CA LEU A 496 -2.37 -22.81 -13.99
C LEU A 496 -1.00 -23.02 -13.32
N ASN A 497 -0.11 -22.04 -13.46
CA ASN A 497 1.18 -21.93 -12.78
C ASN A 497 1.60 -20.46 -12.77
N ALA A 498 2.75 -20.13 -12.17
CA ALA A 498 3.17 -18.73 -12.04
C ALA A 498 3.38 -18.03 -13.39
N GLN A 499 3.89 -18.73 -14.42
CA GLN A 499 4.11 -18.15 -15.74
C GLN A 499 2.79 -17.85 -16.47
N THR A 500 1.82 -18.76 -16.36
CA THR A 500 0.49 -18.55 -16.95
C THR A 500 -0.33 -17.52 -16.17
N PHE A 501 -0.16 -17.43 -14.85
CA PHE A 501 -0.70 -16.35 -14.05
C PHE A 501 -0.17 -14.99 -14.50
N GLN A 502 1.16 -14.84 -14.62
CA GLN A 502 1.78 -13.61 -15.12
C GLN A 502 1.26 -13.25 -16.52
N ARG A 503 1.15 -14.25 -17.42
CA ARG A 503 0.55 -14.03 -18.74
C ARG A 503 -0.88 -13.52 -18.60
N GLY A 504 -1.67 -14.08 -17.71
CA GLY A 504 -3.04 -13.63 -17.43
C GLY A 504 -3.06 -12.15 -17.06
N VAL A 505 -2.26 -11.76 -16.06
CA VAL A 505 -2.11 -10.35 -15.64
C VAL A 505 -1.66 -9.45 -16.80
N PHE A 506 -0.62 -9.83 -17.54
CA PHE A 506 -0.05 -9.00 -18.60
C PHE A 506 -0.92 -8.95 -19.86
N THR A 507 -1.93 -9.81 -19.98
CA THR A 507 -2.88 -9.82 -21.11
C THR A 507 -4.27 -9.33 -20.72
N GLU A 508 -4.44 -8.82 -19.49
CA GLU A 508 -5.67 -8.17 -19.04
C GLU A 508 -6.10 -7.10 -20.06
N PRO A 509 -7.29 -7.22 -20.66
CA PRO A 509 -7.78 -6.21 -21.59
C PRO A 509 -7.99 -4.87 -20.89
N THR A 510 -7.80 -3.77 -21.61
CA THR A 510 -8.13 -2.45 -21.08
C THR A 510 -9.61 -2.39 -20.70
N THR A 511 -9.88 -2.09 -19.44
CA THR A 511 -11.25 -1.97 -18.91
C THR A 511 -11.81 -0.58 -19.19
N PRO A 512 -13.14 -0.42 -19.25
CA PRO A 512 -13.72 0.88 -18.94
C PRO A 512 -13.29 1.34 -17.54
N ARG A 513 -13.29 2.66 -17.32
CA ARG A 513 -13.04 3.23 -16.01
C ARG A 513 -14.15 2.85 -15.03
N GLY A 514 -13.78 2.23 -13.92
CA GLY A 514 -14.67 1.97 -12.78
C GLY A 514 -14.14 2.64 -11.51
N MET A 515 -14.52 2.08 -10.36
CA MET A 515 -14.15 2.63 -9.04
C MET A 515 -12.65 2.58 -8.73
N PHE A 516 -11.89 1.66 -9.33
CA PHE A 516 -10.44 1.48 -9.19
C PHE A 516 -9.65 1.96 -10.43
N GLY A 517 -10.20 2.94 -11.15
CA GLY A 517 -9.62 3.47 -12.39
C GLY A 517 -9.78 2.53 -13.58
N THR A 518 -9.02 2.77 -14.64
CA THR A 518 -8.89 1.84 -15.77
C THR A 518 -7.78 0.84 -15.46
N TRP A 519 -8.08 -0.45 -15.63
CA TRP A 519 -7.08 -1.51 -15.60
C TRP A 519 -6.62 -1.83 -17.02
N ALA A 520 -5.34 -2.13 -17.18
CA ALA A 520 -4.80 -2.64 -18.42
C ALA A 520 -3.59 -3.53 -18.14
N GLY A 521 -3.48 -4.62 -18.90
CA GLY A 521 -2.26 -5.39 -19.04
C GLY A 521 -1.22 -4.65 -19.87
N GLY A 522 -0.16 -5.36 -20.23
CA GLY A 522 0.99 -4.83 -20.93
C GLY A 522 2.30 -5.41 -20.38
N PRO A 523 3.44 -5.07 -21.00
CA PRO A 523 4.74 -5.41 -20.45
C PRO A 523 4.88 -4.88 -19.02
N GLU A 524 5.29 -5.74 -18.08
CA GLU A 524 5.56 -5.34 -16.69
C GLU A 524 4.35 -4.73 -15.96
N ALA A 525 3.13 -5.18 -16.30
CA ALA A 525 1.88 -4.77 -15.66
C ALA A 525 1.66 -5.45 -14.29
N TYR A 526 2.65 -5.34 -13.38
CA TYR A 526 2.59 -5.94 -12.04
C TYR A 526 1.51 -5.30 -11.13
N SER A 527 1.10 -4.08 -11.47
CA SER A 527 -0.10 -3.41 -10.96
C SER A 527 -1.02 -3.03 -12.12
N PRO A 528 -2.36 -3.18 -12.01
CA PRO A 528 -3.25 -3.05 -13.18
C PRO A 528 -3.63 -1.60 -13.50
N THR A 529 -3.65 -0.70 -12.50
CA THR A 529 -4.14 0.66 -12.69
C THR A 529 -3.17 1.49 -13.51
N VAL A 530 -3.71 2.21 -14.49
CA VAL A 530 -2.91 2.94 -15.47
C VAL A 530 -3.29 4.43 -15.60
N GLU A 531 -4.29 4.90 -14.86
CA GLU A 531 -4.72 6.30 -14.83
C GLU A 531 -5.05 6.76 -13.40
N GLY A 532 -5.10 8.07 -13.19
CA GLY A 532 -5.51 8.70 -11.94
C GLY A 532 -6.07 10.10 -12.16
N TYR A 533 -6.50 10.78 -11.11
CA TYR A 533 -6.99 12.16 -11.15
C TYR A 533 -6.39 12.96 -9.99
N LEU A 534 -6.41 14.29 -10.10
CA LEU A 534 -5.97 15.16 -9.03
C LEU A 534 -7.15 15.44 -8.07
N SER A 535 -6.87 15.45 -6.79
CA SER A 535 -7.85 15.63 -5.71
C SER A 535 -7.33 16.60 -4.67
N HIS A 536 -8.25 17.18 -3.89
CA HIS A 536 -7.93 17.95 -2.70
C HIS A 536 -8.76 17.44 -1.53
N TRP A 537 -8.23 17.59 -0.33
CA TRP A 537 -8.98 17.26 0.86
C TRP A 537 -9.99 18.36 1.18
N ASN A 538 -11.23 17.96 1.47
CA ASN A 538 -12.27 18.86 1.91
C ASN A 538 -12.86 18.37 3.25
N PRO A 539 -12.60 19.08 4.37
CA PRO A 539 -13.09 18.68 5.70
C PRO A 539 -14.63 18.72 5.81
N ASN A 540 -15.32 19.35 4.86
CA ASN A 540 -16.77 19.50 4.85
C ASN A 540 -17.48 18.60 3.83
N ALA A 541 -16.73 17.96 2.90
CA ALA A 541 -17.32 17.02 1.96
C ALA A 541 -17.76 15.74 2.68
N VAL A 542 -18.83 15.12 2.20
CA VAL A 542 -19.34 13.85 2.75
C VAL A 542 -18.65 12.71 2.02
N SER A 543 -17.94 11.87 2.77
CA SER A 543 -17.28 10.68 2.26
C SER A 543 -18.29 9.69 1.70
N GLY A 544 -18.03 9.18 0.49
CA GLY A 544 -18.82 8.08 -0.06
C GLY A 544 -18.56 6.75 0.64
N LEU A 545 -17.39 6.58 1.27
CA LEU A 545 -16.97 5.34 1.94
C LEU A 545 -17.83 5.06 3.18
N ASP A 546 -18.04 6.08 4.02
CA ASP A 546 -18.69 5.92 5.33
C ASP A 546 -19.78 6.96 5.66
N GLY A 547 -20.00 7.95 4.79
CA GLY A 547 -21.01 9.00 5.00
C GLY A 547 -20.63 10.07 6.02
N MET A 548 -19.39 10.09 6.53
CA MET A 548 -18.90 11.12 7.46
C MET A 548 -18.34 12.34 6.72
N LYS A 549 -18.22 13.47 7.42
CA LYS A 549 -17.55 14.67 6.87
C LYS A 549 -16.03 14.50 6.85
N GLY A 550 -15.39 15.03 5.83
CA GLY A 550 -13.97 14.88 5.56
C GLY A 550 -13.76 13.82 4.48
N ALA A 551 -13.46 14.29 3.27
CA ALA A 551 -13.25 13.43 2.11
C ALA A 551 -12.29 14.06 1.09
N TRP A 552 -11.63 13.22 0.32
CA TRP A 552 -10.96 13.62 -0.91
C TRP A 552 -12.00 13.95 -1.99
N VAL A 553 -11.85 15.12 -2.62
CA VAL A 553 -12.73 15.61 -3.67
C VAL A 553 -11.91 15.85 -4.92
N ALA A 554 -12.44 15.41 -6.06
CA ALA A 554 -11.76 15.58 -7.33
C ALA A 554 -11.61 17.06 -7.71
N CYS A 555 -10.42 17.44 -8.14
CA CYS A 555 -10.15 18.72 -8.77
C CYS A 555 -10.53 18.66 -10.26
N GLU A 556 -10.65 19.83 -10.90
CA GLU A 556 -10.82 19.95 -12.35
C GLU A 556 -12.00 19.15 -12.94
N GLY A 557 -13.10 19.10 -12.19
CA GLY A 557 -14.29 18.36 -12.62
C GLY A 557 -14.10 16.85 -12.68
N GLY A 558 -13.07 16.30 -12.04
CA GLY A 558 -12.79 14.86 -12.05
C GLY A 558 -12.18 14.35 -13.33
N GLN A 559 -11.39 15.18 -14.02
CA GLN A 559 -10.61 14.72 -15.17
C GLN A 559 -9.56 13.69 -14.73
N TRP A 560 -9.51 12.57 -15.47
CA TRP A 560 -8.51 11.53 -15.29
C TRP A 560 -7.40 11.66 -16.33
N PHE A 561 -6.19 11.28 -15.90
CA PHE A 561 -4.93 11.39 -16.61
C PHE A 561 -4.27 10.02 -16.67
N ARG A 562 -3.71 9.70 -17.83
CA ARG A 562 -2.87 8.51 -18.03
C ARG A 562 -1.54 8.76 -17.30
N ILE A 563 -1.17 7.86 -16.39
CA ILE A 563 0.02 8.05 -15.54
C ILE A 563 1.30 8.12 -16.38
N ASP A 564 1.35 7.34 -17.46
CA ASP A 564 2.48 7.14 -18.37
C ASP A 564 2.48 8.08 -19.59
N ASP A 565 1.43 8.87 -19.81
CA ASP A 565 1.34 9.82 -20.93
C ASP A 565 1.32 11.27 -20.42
N PRO A 566 2.46 11.99 -20.47
CA PRO A 566 2.58 13.39 -20.09
C PRO A 566 1.64 14.34 -20.84
N ASN A 567 1.15 13.96 -22.03
CA ASN A 567 0.23 14.78 -22.81
C ASN A 567 -1.18 14.76 -22.22
N SER A 568 -1.54 13.69 -21.51
CA SER A 568 -2.86 13.57 -20.88
C SER A 568 -3.06 14.63 -19.78
N TRP A 569 -2.00 15.07 -19.11
CA TRP A 569 -2.01 16.00 -17.97
C TRP A 569 -2.28 17.47 -18.33
N GLY A 570 -2.43 17.77 -19.61
CA GLY A 570 -2.64 19.12 -20.12
C GLY A 570 -1.34 19.92 -20.28
N PRO A 571 -1.43 21.19 -20.71
CA PRO A 571 -0.26 22.00 -20.98
C PRO A 571 0.55 22.29 -19.70
N PRO A 572 1.90 22.38 -19.79
CA PRO A 572 2.73 22.83 -18.68
C PRO A 572 2.31 24.22 -18.20
N HIS A 573 2.71 24.54 -16.97
CA HIS A 573 2.42 25.83 -16.35
C HIS A 573 0.92 26.16 -16.22
N THR A 574 0.08 25.14 -16.01
CA THR A 574 -1.35 25.31 -15.74
C THR A 574 -1.64 25.19 -14.24
N GLN A 575 -1.94 26.30 -13.56
CA GLN A 575 -2.28 26.26 -12.13
C GLN A 575 -3.45 25.30 -11.86
N LEU A 576 -3.23 24.35 -10.93
CA LEU A 576 -4.26 23.43 -10.46
C LEU A 576 -5.49 24.19 -9.96
N ARG A 577 -6.69 23.72 -10.34
CA ARG A 577 -7.97 24.26 -9.90
C ARG A 577 -8.77 23.22 -9.11
N CYS A 578 -8.96 23.54 -7.85
CA CYS A 578 -9.84 22.93 -6.88
C CYS A 578 -10.57 24.12 -6.22
#